data_AF-A0A3D3WUX6-F1
#
_entry.id   AF-A0A3D3WUX6-F1
#
_cell.length_a   1.000
_cell.length_b   1.000
_cell.length_c   1.000
_cell.angle_alpha   90.00
_cell.angle_beta   90.00
_cell.angle_gamma   90.00
#
_symmetry.space_group_name_H-M   'P 1'
#
loop_
_entity.id
_entity.type
_entity.pdbx_description
1 polymer ?
#
loop_
_entity_poly.entity_id
_entity_poly.type
_entity_poly.pdbx_seq_one_letter_code
_entity_poly.pdbx_strand_id
1 'polypeptide(L)'
;MIDAVVILAIGLSAGLYLGYSTDAREWTVVALGYGWAPVGLWVAATLGALRYNRYLLFFHWRRWVIAAALTAISISVLSTIFPADGALEHVSLGGKWGAVLGGTPAILAGLKIAGIVLVVPLIIRPKQAGTVYFRYGRRGLAGLQLGLVYAYVGAHLGARFLDQRFRILRYGMHRQSSGGKLLKMILIGPSKSPVRTRAYQGDTEVAPDMGFHPELEGDLDLPALSGLDDLPGSDLEGDWEAPNPGLIPTWDDKEPAPRKAPALTRAPAAPKAAKGSKSGWETPAVDLLSPPDTHHAPEAALQEMARLVESTLGDHGVRVEVTDIKAGPRIVRFGLVPGWVPRKGESSRATLGLDKDNADTSELERSRVKVQSILIREKDMALALKTPYLRIEAPVPGEALVGLEVPSPSPSKVHLREIMETPAFGRLAAKGGLPIALGQDTGGSPVAL
;
A
#
# COMPACT_ATOMS: atom_id res chain seq x y z
N MET A 1 -2.97 33.33 -49.61
CA MET A 1 -2.33 34.65 -49.77
C MET A 1 -3.26 35.79 -49.37
N ILE A 2 -4.56 35.70 -49.68
CA ILE A 2 -5.58 36.71 -49.34
C ILE A 2 -5.60 37.06 -47.83
N ASP A 3 -5.61 36.07 -46.93
CA ASP A 3 -5.63 36.34 -45.48
C ASP A 3 -4.42 37.12 -44.97
N ALA A 4 -3.23 36.92 -45.56
CA ALA A 4 -2.02 37.62 -45.14
C ALA A 4 -2.06 39.10 -45.56
N VAL A 5 -2.64 39.38 -46.72
CA VAL A 5 -2.83 40.75 -47.23
C VAL A 5 -3.90 41.48 -46.40
N VAL A 6 -4.97 40.78 -46.00
CA VAL A 6 -6.01 41.35 -45.13
C VAL A 6 -5.46 41.68 -43.75
N ILE A 7 -4.68 40.80 -43.14
CA ILE A 7 -4.06 41.06 -41.83
C ILE A 7 -3.04 42.20 -41.92
N LEU A 8 -2.26 42.27 -42.98
CA LEU A 8 -1.30 43.35 -43.19
C LEU A 8 -2.00 44.69 -43.42
N ALA A 9 -3.10 44.72 -44.18
CA ALA A 9 -3.91 45.91 -44.39
C ALA A 9 -4.58 46.39 -43.09
N ILE A 10 -5.12 45.48 -42.28
CA ILE A 10 -5.69 45.82 -40.97
C ILE A 10 -4.60 46.35 -40.03
N GLY A 11 -3.42 45.72 -39.99
CA GLY A 11 -2.30 46.16 -39.16
C GLY A 11 -1.75 47.53 -39.57
N LEU A 12 -1.66 47.79 -40.88
CA LEU A 12 -1.18 49.06 -41.43
C LEU A 12 -2.23 50.17 -41.24
N SER A 13 -3.52 49.85 -41.36
CA SER A 13 -4.63 50.77 -41.06
C SER A 13 -4.70 51.12 -39.58
N ALA A 14 -4.51 50.15 -38.67
CA ALA A 14 -4.45 50.40 -37.24
C ALA A 14 -3.22 51.22 -36.86
N GLY A 15 -2.06 50.91 -37.45
CA GLY A 15 -0.82 51.67 -37.26
C GLY A 15 -0.89 53.11 -37.77
N LEU A 16 -1.55 53.35 -38.90
CA LEU A 16 -1.82 54.70 -39.43
C LEU A 16 -2.80 55.48 -38.56
N TYR A 17 -3.87 54.83 -38.08
CA TYR A 17 -4.86 55.45 -37.18
C TYR A 17 -4.23 55.88 -35.85
N LEU A 18 -3.42 54.99 -35.26
CA LEU A 18 -2.60 55.29 -34.08
C LEU A 18 -1.52 56.33 -34.41
N GLY A 19 -1.02 56.38 -35.64
CA GLY A 19 -0.03 57.34 -36.10
C GLY A 19 -0.56 58.78 -36.15
N TYR A 20 -1.81 58.97 -36.54
CA TYR A 20 -2.35 60.28 -36.92
C TYR A 20 -3.31 60.89 -35.87
N SER A 21 -3.98 60.08 -35.05
CA SER A 21 -4.91 60.56 -34.02
C SER A 21 -4.25 60.64 -32.65
N THR A 22 -4.14 61.84 -32.09
CA THR A 22 -3.61 62.10 -30.74
C THR A 22 -4.49 61.44 -29.67
N ASP A 23 -5.81 61.47 -29.83
CA ASP A 23 -6.78 60.89 -28.91
C ASP A 23 -6.68 59.35 -28.90
N ALA A 24 -6.44 58.75 -30.07
CA ALA A 24 -6.22 57.32 -30.17
C ALA A 24 -4.90 56.90 -29.50
N ARG A 25 -3.83 57.71 -29.62
CA ARG A 25 -2.55 57.45 -28.92
C ARG A 25 -2.69 57.54 -27.41
N GLU A 26 -3.36 58.59 -26.92
CA GLU A 26 -3.57 58.79 -25.49
C GLU A 26 -4.47 57.70 -24.90
N TRP A 27 -5.57 57.37 -25.58
CA TRP A 27 -6.41 56.23 -25.21
C TRP A 27 -5.63 54.91 -25.19
N THR A 28 -4.73 54.69 -26.15
CA THR A 28 -3.91 53.47 -26.24
C THR A 28 -2.93 53.39 -25.08
N VAL A 29 -2.23 54.47 -24.77
CA VAL A 29 -1.29 54.53 -23.64
C VAL A 29 -2.03 54.33 -22.31
N VAL A 30 -3.19 54.96 -22.13
CA VAL A 30 -4.01 54.88 -20.91
C VAL A 30 -4.75 53.54 -20.76
N ALA A 31 -5.22 52.94 -21.85
CA ALA A 31 -5.99 51.68 -21.81
C ALA A 31 -5.10 50.44 -21.82
N LEU A 32 -4.01 50.45 -22.60
CA LEU A 32 -3.19 49.27 -22.90
C LEU A 32 -1.89 49.22 -22.06
N GLY A 33 -1.34 50.36 -21.66
CA GLY A 33 -0.04 50.41 -20.96
C GLY A 33 1.06 49.61 -21.66
N TYR A 34 2.06 49.12 -20.92
CA TYR A 34 3.08 48.18 -21.44
C TYR A 34 2.63 46.71 -21.36
N GLY A 35 1.45 46.44 -20.79
CA GLY A 35 0.93 45.08 -20.57
C GLY A 35 0.61 44.30 -21.86
N TRP A 36 0.39 44.98 -22.99
CA TRP A 36 0.07 44.33 -24.26
C TRP A 36 1.28 43.87 -25.08
N ALA A 37 2.50 44.32 -24.78
CA ALA A 37 3.71 43.84 -25.45
C ALA A 37 3.87 42.31 -25.40
N PRO A 38 3.75 41.64 -24.22
CA PRO A 38 3.81 40.18 -24.15
C PRO A 38 2.60 39.48 -24.81
N VAL A 39 1.40 40.09 -24.76
CA VAL A 39 0.19 39.54 -25.40
C VAL A 39 0.32 39.59 -26.92
N GLY A 40 0.74 40.73 -27.46
CA GLY A 40 0.97 40.92 -28.90
C GLY A 40 2.03 39.96 -29.44
N LEU A 41 3.13 39.77 -28.70
CA LEU A 41 4.17 38.79 -29.05
C LEU A 41 3.60 37.36 -29.08
N TRP A 42 2.79 37.00 -28.08
CA TRP A 42 2.16 35.69 -28.01
C TRP A 42 1.14 35.47 -29.13
N VAL A 43 0.27 36.46 -29.40
CA VAL A 43 -0.72 36.40 -30.48
C VAL A 43 -0.03 36.30 -31.84
N ALA A 44 1.02 37.09 -32.09
CA ALA A 44 1.81 37.00 -33.33
C ALA A 44 2.45 35.62 -33.49
N ALA A 45 3.01 35.04 -32.42
CA ALA A 45 3.55 33.69 -32.42
C ALA A 45 2.46 32.63 -32.69
N THR A 46 1.27 32.76 -32.09
CA THR A 46 0.14 31.84 -32.34
C THR A 46 -0.35 31.93 -33.78
N LEU A 47 -0.47 33.13 -34.36
CA LEU A 47 -0.88 33.33 -35.75
C LEU A 47 0.16 32.77 -36.72
N GLY A 48 1.45 33.00 -36.46
CA GLY A 48 2.54 32.42 -37.24
C GLY A 48 2.51 30.89 -37.22
N ALA A 49 2.31 30.29 -36.04
CA ALA A 49 2.17 28.85 -35.89
C ALA A 49 0.92 28.29 -36.59
N LEU A 50 -0.22 28.98 -36.49
CA LEU A 50 -1.46 28.59 -37.17
C LEU A 50 -1.32 28.65 -38.69
N ARG A 51 -0.59 29.64 -39.21
CA ARG A 51 -0.39 29.87 -40.65
C ARG A 51 0.61 28.92 -41.29
N TYR A 52 1.74 28.65 -40.63
CA TYR A 52 2.83 27.85 -41.21
C TYR A 52 2.81 26.39 -40.78
N ASN A 53 2.29 26.07 -39.59
CA ASN A 53 2.35 24.70 -39.09
C ASN A 53 1.23 24.38 -38.08
N ARG A 54 -0.02 24.26 -38.58
CA ARG A 54 -1.21 23.97 -37.76
C ARG A 54 -1.02 22.74 -36.84
N TYR A 55 -0.19 21.79 -37.27
CA TYR A 55 0.08 20.56 -36.52
C TYR A 55 0.83 20.84 -35.20
N LEU A 56 1.71 21.83 -35.16
CA LEU A 56 2.41 22.22 -33.93
C LEU A 56 1.47 22.79 -32.87
N LEU A 57 0.41 23.48 -33.28
CA LEU A 57 -0.56 24.07 -32.36
C LEU A 57 -1.40 23.00 -31.66
N PHE A 58 -1.79 21.96 -32.39
CA PHE A 58 -2.52 20.81 -31.83
C PHE A 58 -1.60 19.86 -31.05
N PHE A 59 -0.38 19.58 -31.54
CA PHE A 59 0.54 18.66 -30.86
C PHE A 59 1.14 19.27 -29.58
N HIS A 60 1.42 20.58 -29.57
CA HIS A 60 1.98 21.29 -28.43
C HIS A 60 0.98 22.23 -27.75
N TRP A 61 -0.33 21.97 -27.84
CA TRP A 61 -1.38 22.81 -27.23
C TRP A 61 -1.10 23.13 -25.75
N ARG A 62 -0.49 22.18 -25.02
CA ARG A 62 -0.04 22.34 -23.63
C ARG A 62 1.00 23.44 -23.44
N ARG A 63 1.98 23.57 -24.35
CA ARG A 63 3.01 24.63 -24.29
C ARG A 63 2.39 26.01 -24.56
N TRP A 64 1.38 26.08 -25.41
CA TRP A 64 0.62 27.31 -25.67
C TRP A 64 -0.21 27.75 -24.47
N VAL A 65 -0.83 26.81 -23.74
CA VAL A 65 -1.53 27.10 -22.48
C VAL A 65 -0.57 27.60 -21.40
N ILE A 66 0.64 27.04 -21.31
CA ILE A 66 1.68 27.53 -20.38
C ILE A 66 2.11 28.94 -20.76
N ALA A 67 2.33 29.23 -22.03
CA ALA A 67 2.70 30.56 -22.50
C ALA A 67 1.58 31.59 -22.25
N ALA A 68 0.31 31.21 -22.41
CA ALA A 68 -0.84 32.04 -22.05
C ALA A 68 -0.90 32.32 -20.53
N ALA A 69 -0.63 31.31 -19.70
CA ALA A 69 -0.56 31.48 -18.25
C ALA A 69 0.60 32.40 -17.82
N LEU A 70 1.77 32.24 -18.42
CA LEU A 70 2.94 33.08 -18.14
C LEU A 70 2.71 34.54 -18.55
N THR A 71 2.12 34.78 -19.72
CA THR A 71 1.76 36.14 -20.15
C THR A 71 0.73 36.78 -19.21
N ALA A 72 -0.29 36.02 -18.77
CA ALA A 72 -1.24 36.51 -17.77
C ALA A 72 -0.57 36.85 -16.43
N ILE A 73 0.36 36.01 -15.95
CA ILE A 73 1.13 36.27 -14.72
C ILE A 73 2.02 37.51 -14.89
N SER A 74 2.71 37.66 -16.03
CA SER A 74 3.53 38.84 -16.32
C SER A 74 2.70 40.13 -16.32
N ILE A 75 1.50 40.12 -16.90
CA ILE A 75 0.57 41.27 -16.89
C ILE A 75 0.11 41.58 -15.46
N SER A 76 -0.22 40.56 -14.67
CA SER A 76 -0.59 40.71 -13.26
C SER A 76 0.55 41.33 -12.44
N VAL A 77 1.80 40.90 -12.65
CA VAL A 77 2.97 41.47 -11.95
C VAL A 77 3.20 42.91 -12.37
N LEU A 78 3.13 43.20 -13.68
CA LEU A 78 3.33 44.54 -14.21
C LEU A 78 2.25 45.52 -13.72
N SER A 79 1.04 45.03 -13.40
CA SER A 79 0.00 45.85 -12.79
C SER A 79 0.28 46.29 -11.35
N THR A 80 1.26 45.70 -10.67
CA THR A 80 1.59 46.06 -9.27
C THR A 80 2.62 47.17 -9.16
N ILE A 81 3.27 47.53 -10.27
CA ILE A 81 4.29 48.56 -10.34
C ILE A 81 3.62 49.87 -10.80
N PHE A 82 3.58 50.85 -9.91
CA PHE A 82 3.15 52.22 -10.20
C PHE A 82 4.39 53.10 -10.33
N PRO A 83 4.72 53.60 -11.54
CA PRO A 83 5.87 54.48 -11.71
C PRO A 83 5.59 55.84 -11.06
N ALA A 84 6.60 56.38 -10.36
CA ALA A 84 6.47 57.62 -9.58
C ALA A 84 6.41 58.89 -10.44
N ASP A 85 6.88 58.86 -11.70
CA ASP A 85 6.88 60.01 -12.61
C ASP A 85 6.62 59.58 -14.08
N GLY A 86 5.76 60.31 -14.80
CA GLY A 86 5.49 60.15 -16.24
C GLY A 86 3.99 60.13 -16.61
N ALA A 87 3.67 60.03 -17.91
CA ALA A 87 2.30 60.03 -18.46
C ALA A 87 1.37 58.87 -17.99
N LEU A 88 1.81 58.08 -17.02
CA LEU A 88 1.13 56.91 -16.44
C LEU A 88 1.02 57.01 -14.90
N GLU A 89 1.23 58.18 -14.28
CA GLU A 89 1.16 58.37 -12.81
C GLU A 89 -0.19 57.91 -12.20
N HIS A 90 -1.26 57.91 -12.99
CA HIS A 90 -2.61 57.48 -12.59
C HIS A 90 -3.03 56.09 -13.10
N VAL A 91 -2.14 55.35 -13.80
CA VAL A 91 -2.46 54.05 -14.43
C VAL A 91 -1.29 53.07 -14.23
N SER A 92 -1.54 51.88 -13.69
CA SER A 92 -0.49 50.87 -13.53
C SER A 92 0.19 50.52 -14.86
N LEU A 93 1.45 50.07 -14.84
CA LEU A 93 2.21 49.70 -16.06
C LEU A 93 1.51 48.61 -16.91
N GLY A 94 0.57 47.87 -16.33
CA GLY A 94 -0.30 46.91 -17.02
C GLY A 94 -1.57 47.49 -17.66
N GLY A 95 -1.83 48.80 -17.54
CA GLY A 95 -3.04 49.46 -18.05
C GLY A 95 -4.33 49.05 -17.31
N LYS A 96 -5.49 49.45 -17.84
CA LYS A 96 -6.81 49.08 -17.29
C LYS A 96 -7.01 47.55 -17.23
N TRP A 97 -6.40 46.81 -18.15
CA TRP A 97 -6.45 45.35 -18.18
C TRP A 97 -5.59 44.68 -17.11
N GLY A 98 -4.41 45.25 -16.83
CA GLY A 98 -3.59 44.86 -15.69
C GLY A 98 -4.35 45.01 -14.37
N ALA A 99 -5.11 46.10 -14.22
CA ALA A 99 -5.92 46.33 -13.01
C ALA A 99 -7.06 45.30 -12.82
N VAL A 100 -7.63 44.74 -13.89
CA VAL A 100 -8.64 43.67 -13.80
C VAL A 100 -8.03 42.36 -13.28
N LEU A 101 -6.80 42.06 -13.70
CA LEU A 101 -6.06 40.83 -13.37
C LEU A 101 -5.27 40.93 -12.05
N GLY A 102 -4.70 42.09 -11.72
CA GLY A 102 -3.79 42.32 -10.60
C GLY A 102 -4.16 43.51 -9.69
N GLY A 103 -5.41 43.98 -9.75
CA GLY A 103 -5.87 45.18 -9.07
C GLY A 103 -5.66 45.24 -7.54
N THR A 104 -5.90 46.43 -6.98
CA THR A 104 -5.82 46.71 -5.55
C THR A 104 -7.01 46.10 -4.80
N PRO A 105 -6.83 45.45 -3.64
CA PRO A 105 -5.60 45.33 -2.86
C PRO A 105 -4.66 44.23 -3.40
N ALA A 106 -3.35 44.41 -3.21
CA ALA A 106 -2.31 43.48 -3.65
C ALA A 106 -2.52 42.03 -3.15
N ILE A 107 -3.22 41.86 -2.03
CA ILE A 107 -3.61 40.54 -1.48
C ILE A 107 -4.56 39.79 -2.44
N LEU A 108 -5.53 40.49 -3.04
CA LEU A 108 -6.45 39.89 -4.01
C LEU A 108 -5.77 39.59 -5.35
N ALA A 109 -4.81 40.42 -5.76
CA ALA A 109 -3.96 40.14 -6.91
C ALA A 109 -3.14 38.86 -6.70
N GLY A 110 -2.50 38.72 -5.54
CA GLY A 110 -1.77 37.51 -5.16
C GLY A 110 -2.66 36.27 -5.15
N LEU A 111 -3.90 36.38 -4.64
CA LEU A 111 -4.86 35.27 -4.61
C LEU A 111 -5.28 34.80 -6.02
N LYS A 112 -5.50 35.75 -6.94
CA LYS A 112 -5.83 35.44 -8.34
C LYS A 112 -4.66 34.77 -9.06
N ILE A 113 -3.44 35.27 -8.87
CA ILE A 113 -2.22 34.67 -9.43
C ILE A 113 -2.03 33.25 -8.89
N ALA A 114 -2.19 33.06 -7.58
CA ALA A 114 -2.13 31.73 -6.95
C ALA A 114 -3.18 30.79 -7.53
N GLY A 115 -4.40 31.28 -7.79
CA GLY A 115 -5.46 30.53 -8.47
C GLY A 115 -5.06 30.08 -9.88
N ILE A 116 -4.47 30.96 -10.69
CA ILE A 116 -3.99 30.61 -12.04
C ILE A 116 -2.88 29.55 -11.96
N VAL A 117 -1.90 29.75 -11.07
CA VAL A 117 -0.79 28.80 -10.84
C VAL A 117 -1.30 27.44 -10.37
N LEU A 118 -2.40 27.40 -9.64
CA LEU A 118 -3.03 26.18 -9.14
C LEU A 118 -3.81 25.44 -10.24
N VAL A 119 -4.56 26.18 -11.05
CA VAL A 119 -5.47 25.63 -12.07
C VAL A 119 -4.73 25.21 -13.35
N VAL A 120 -3.69 25.92 -13.75
CA VAL A 120 -2.96 25.66 -15.02
C VAL A 120 -2.36 24.25 -15.06
N PRO A 121 -1.67 23.73 -14.02
CA PRO A 121 -1.20 22.34 -13.98
C PRO A 121 -2.33 21.31 -14.05
N LEU A 122 -3.51 21.63 -13.51
CA LEU A 122 -4.69 20.76 -13.53
C LEU A 122 -5.27 20.61 -14.95
N ILE A 123 -5.24 21.69 -15.74
CA ILE A 123 -5.67 21.68 -17.14
C ILE A 123 -4.66 20.93 -18.03
N ILE A 124 -3.36 21.11 -17.79
CA ILE A 124 -2.29 20.54 -18.62
C ILE A 124 -2.14 19.02 -18.36
N ARG A 125 -2.17 18.59 -17.09
CA ARG A 125 -1.99 17.18 -16.70
C ARG A 125 -3.00 16.75 -15.64
N PRO A 126 -4.27 16.52 -16.00
CA PRO A 126 -5.35 16.28 -15.03
C PRO A 126 -5.09 15.07 -14.12
N LYS A 127 -4.57 13.96 -14.68
CA LYS A 127 -4.30 12.73 -13.90
C LYS A 127 -3.14 12.87 -12.92
N GLN A 128 -2.01 13.46 -13.36
CA GLN A 128 -0.81 13.59 -12.52
C GLN A 128 -0.95 14.72 -11.50
N ALA A 129 -1.36 15.91 -11.94
CA ALA A 129 -1.58 17.04 -11.05
C ALA A 129 -2.73 16.74 -10.07
N GLY A 130 -3.85 16.20 -10.54
CA GLY A 130 -5.01 15.86 -9.69
C GLY A 130 -4.65 14.91 -8.55
N THR A 131 -3.81 13.91 -8.79
CA THR A 131 -3.35 12.98 -7.74
C THR A 131 -2.48 13.69 -6.69
N VAL A 132 -1.62 14.61 -7.13
CA VAL A 132 -0.76 15.40 -6.25
C VAL A 132 -1.60 16.37 -5.40
N TYR A 133 -2.52 17.12 -6.03
CA TYR A 133 -3.45 18.02 -5.34
C TYR A 133 -4.33 17.27 -4.33
N PHE A 134 -4.85 16.11 -4.70
CA PHE A 134 -5.64 15.28 -3.79
C PHE A 134 -4.82 14.79 -2.59
N ARG A 135 -3.56 14.40 -2.80
CA ARG A 135 -2.67 13.94 -1.72
C ARG A 135 -2.35 15.06 -0.74
N TYR A 136 -2.04 16.26 -1.23
CA TYR A 136 -1.79 17.42 -0.36
C TYR A 136 -3.07 17.92 0.31
N GLY A 137 -4.21 17.92 -0.41
CA GLY A 137 -5.51 18.26 0.17
C GLY A 137 -5.91 17.32 1.30
N ARG A 138 -5.72 16.01 1.13
CA ARG A 138 -5.99 15.01 2.18
C ARG A 138 -5.10 15.19 3.41
N ARG A 139 -3.81 15.49 3.21
CA ARG A 139 -2.88 15.80 4.31
C ARG A 139 -3.23 17.11 5.02
N GLY A 140 -3.65 18.13 4.27
CA GLY A 140 -4.12 19.41 4.83
C GLY A 140 -5.39 19.23 5.67
N LEU A 141 -6.36 18.47 5.17
CA LEU A 141 -7.59 18.15 5.90
C LEU A 141 -7.29 17.35 7.18
N ALA A 142 -6.40 16.36 7.10
CA ALA A 142 -5.95 15.60 8.28
C ALA A 142 -5.23 16.50 9.30
N GLY A 143 -4.38 17.42 8.83
CA GLY A 143 -3.71 18.40 9.67
C GLY A 143 -4.68 19.37 10.35
N LEU A 144 -5.72 19.82 9.64
CA LEU A 144 -6.77 20.68 10.19
C LEU A 144 -7.63 19.94 11.21
N GLN A 145 -8.00 18.69 10.94
CA GLN A 145 -8.70 17.83 11.89
C GLN A 145 -7.86 17.63 13.16
N LEU A 146 -6.58 17.32 13.01
CA LEU A 146 -5.67 17.15 14.13
C LEU A 146 -5.53 18.46 14.92
N GLY A 147 -5.38 19.60 14.24
CA GLY A 147 -5.38 20.92 14.87
C GLY A 147 -6.65 21.22 15.68
N LEU A 148 -7.83 20.88 15.15
CA LEU A 148 -9.10 20.99 15.86
C LEU A 148 -9.16 20.08 17.09
N VAL A 149 -8.68 18.83 16.99
CA VAL A 149 -8.61 17.93 18.15
C VAL A 149 -7.67 18.48 19.22
N TYR A 150 -6.49 18.95 18.84
CA TYR A 150 -5.55 19.55 19.79
C TYR A 150 -6.10 20.82 20.43
N ALA A 151 -6.80 21.66 19.66
CA ALA A 151 -7.49 22.84 20.19
C ALA A 151 -8.61 22.44 21.18
N TYR A 152 -9.40 21.42 20.85
CA TYR A 152 -10.45 20.91 21.73
C TYR A 152 -9.89 20.31 23.03
N VAL A 153 -8.86 19.48 22.93
CA VAL A 153 -8.18 18.89 24.09
C VAL A 153 -7.55 19.98 24.95
N GLY A 154 -6.89 20.97 24.34
CA GLY A 154 -6.34 22.13 25.04
C GLY A 154 -7.40 22.94 25.78
N ALA A 155 -8.54 23.21 25.13
CA ALA A 155 -9.67 23.88 25.74
C ALA A 155 -10.26 23.08 26.93
N HIS A 156 -10.38 21.76 26.78
CA HIS A 156 -10.94 20.88 27.82
C HIS A 156 -10.01 20.74 29.04
N LEU A 157 -8.70 20.60 28.81
CA LEU A 157 -7.71 20.59 29.90
C LEU A 157 -7.65 21.96 30.60
N GLY A 158 -7.70 23.05 29.82
CA GLY A 158 -7.77 24.41 30.36
C GLY A 158 -9.01 24.63 31.22
N ALA A 159 -10.18 24.17 30.77
CA ALA A 159 -11.43 24.28 31.51
C ALA A 159 -11.39 23.50 32.83
N ARG A 160 -10.82 22.28 32.85
CA ARG A 160 -10.66 21.49 34.08
C ARG A 160 -9.69 22.13 35.07
N PHE A 161 -8.58 22.68 34.57
CA PHE A 161 -7.62 23.38 35.41
C PHE A 161 -8.26 24.64 36.02
N LEU A 162 -9.02 25.41 35.23
CA LEU A 162 -9.77 26.55 35.73
C LEU A 162 -10.83 26.15 36.76
N ASP A 163 -11.63 25.11 36.50
CA ASP A 163 -12.68 24.66 37.43
C ASP A 163 -12.09 24.18 38.76
N GLN A 164 -10.98 23.44 38.72
CA GLN A 164 -10.30 22.96 39.92
C GLN A 164 -9.72 24.12 40.75
N ARG A 165 -9.19 25.16 40.10
CA ARG A 165 -8.64 26.36 40.76
C ARG A 165 -9.76 27.28 41.29
N PHE A 166 -10.85 27.45 40.54
CA PHE A 166 -12.03 28.19 40.97
C PHE A 166 -12.69 27.55 42.19
N ARG A 167 -12.76 26.22 42.22
CA ARG A 167 -13.33 25.47 43.36
C ARG A 167 -12.50 25.68 44.63
N ILE A 168 -11.16 25.66 44.53
CA ILE A 168 -10.26 25.97 45.65
C ILE A 168 -10.41 27.42 46.11
N LEU A 169 -10.54 28.38 45.17
CA LEU A 169 -10.77 29.80 45.49
C LEU A 169 -12.09 29.99 46.25
N ARG A 170 -13.17 29.30 45.82
CA ARG A 170 -14.49 29.35 46.46
C ARG A 170 -14.47 28.76 47.87
N TYR A 171 -13.79 27.63 48.07
CA TYR A 171 -13.63 27.03 49.40
C TYR A 171 -12.70 27.86 50.33
N GLY A 172 -11.70 28.54 49.77
CA GLY A 172 -10.79 29.42 50.52
C GLY A 172 -11.42 30.71 51.02
N MET A 173 -12.35 31.30 50.25
CA MET A 173 -13.06 32.52 50.63
C MET A 173 -13.99 32.33 51.83
N HIS A 174 -14.63 31.17 51.98
CA HIS A 174 -15.49 30.88 53.14
C HIS A 174 -14.71 30.66 54.44
N ARG A 175 -13.38 30.49 54.39
CA ARG A 175 -12.57 30.18 55.58
C ARG A 175 -11.67 31.33 56.04
N GLN A 176 -11.89 32.55 55.56
CA GLN A 176 -11.20 33.77 56.02
C GLN A 176 -9.66 33.64 56.13
N SER A 177 -9.04 32.93 55.17
CA SER A 177 -7.59 32.74 55.16
C SER A 177 -6.85 33.87 54.44
N SER A 178 -5.70 34.30 54.97
CA SER A 178 -4.96 35.46 54.45
C SER A 178 -4.53 35.26 52.99
N GLY A 179 -4.73 36.29 52.16
CA GLY A 179 -4.61 36.21 50.69
C GLY A 179 -3.29 35.62 50.18
N GLY A 180 -2.19 35.79 50.93
CA GLY A 180 -0.89 35.22 50.58
C GLY A 180 -0.81 33.68 50.64
N LYS A 181 -1.54 33.01 51.54
CA LYS A 181 -1.59 31.54 51.62
C LYS A 181 -2.45 30.94 50.51
N LEU A 182 -3.54 31.61 50.14
CA LEU A 182 -4.39 31.20 49.01
C LEU A 182 -3.63 31.30 47.69
N LEU A 183 -2.85 32.37 47.49
CA LEU A 183 -2.06 32.55 46.28
C LEU A 183 -1.00 31.44 46.12
N LYS A 184 -0.33 31.04 47.20
CA LYS A 184 0.59 29.90 47.19
C LYS A 184 -0.11 28.58 46.87
N MET A 185 -1.32 28.36 47.37
CA MET A 185 -2.10 27.13 47.10
C MET A 185 -2.61 27.07 45.64
N ILE A 186 -2.90 28.23 45.04
CA ILE A 186 -3.30 28.37 43.62
C ILE A 186 -2.10 28.21 42.69
N LEU A 187 -0.91 28.64 43.07
CA LEU A 187 0.27 28.53 42.20
C LEU A 187 0.89 27.13 42.25
N ILE A 188 0.94 26.50 43.44
CA ILE A 188 1.75 25.29 43.69
C ILE A 188 0.89 24.00 43.67
N GLY A 189 -0.44 24.08 43.85
CA GLY A 189 -1.30 22.89 43.94
C GLY A 189 -1.19 22.19 45.31
N PRO A 190 -2.14 21.30 45.66
CA PRO A 190 -2.20 20.72 47.01
C PRO A 190 -1.00 19.81 47.26
N SER A 191 -0.27 20.06 48.36
CA SER A 191 0.83 19.20 48.80
C SER A 191 0.30 17.82 49.16
N LYS A 192 0.74 16.78 48.44
CA LYS A 192 0.51 15.38 48.83
C LYS A 192 1.37 15.06 50.05
N SER A 193 0.81 15.13 51.25
CA SER A 193 1.30 14.35 52.38
C SER A 193 0.28 13.23 52.66
N PRO A 194 0.66 11.95 52.57
CA PRO A 194 -0.24 10.87 52.95
C PRO A 194 -0.38 10.83 54.48
N VAL A 195 -1.63 10.95 54.94
CA VAL A 195 -2.02 10.77 56.34
C VAL A 195 -1.89 9.28 56.68
N ARG A 196 -1.00 8.96 57.62
CA ARG A 196 -0.78 7.61 58.17
C ARG A 196 -1.91 7.30 59.16
N THR A 197 -2.90 6.51 58.76
CA THR A 197 -3.92 6.00 59.68
C THR A 197 -3.34 4.85 60.51
N ARG A 198 -3.34 5.03 61.83
CA ARG A 198 -3.03 4.00 62.83
C ARG A 198 -4.04 2.86 62.74
N ALA A 199 -3.57 1.62 62.68
CA ALA A 199 -4.37 0.43 62.98
C ALA A 199 -3.61 -0.43 64.00
N TYR A 200 -4.31 -0.68 65.11
CA TYR A 200 -4.19 -1.75 66.10
C TYR A 200 -2.83 -2.08 66.73
N GLN A 201 -2.83 -1.91 68.04
CA GLN A 201 -1.85 -2.30 69.04
C GLN A 201 -2.34 -3.60 69.69
N GLY A 202 -1.43 -4.54 69.86
CA GLY A 202 -1.62 -5.84 70.50
C GLY A 202 -0.29 -6.58 70.59
N ASP A 203 0.55 -6.16 71.54
CA ASP A 203 1.22 -6.95 72.60
C ASP A 203 1.17 -8.49 72.42
N THR A 204 2.18 -9.33 72.62
CA THR A 204 3.59 -9.29 73.02
C THR A 204 4.12 -10.71 72.73
N GLU A 205 5.42 -10.86 72.48
CA GLU A 205 6.29 -11.99 72.87
C GLU A 205 7.19 -12.57 71.75
N VAL A 206 8.49 -12.46 72.06
CA VAL A 206 9.69 -13.12 71.53
C VAL A 206 10.24 -12.66 70.17
N ALA A 207 11.11 -11.65 70.23
CA ALA A 207 12.38 -11.64 69.50
C ALA A 207 13.40 -12.47 70.34
N PRO A 208 14.45 -13.10 69.74
CA PRO A 208 15.55 -12.34 69.15
C PRO A 208 16.06 -13.06 67.87
N ASP A 209 17.06 -12.66 67.11
CA ASP A 209 18.06 -11.60 67.14
C ASP A 209 18.63 -11.50 65.72
N MET A 210 19.50 -10.51 65.53
CA MET A 210 20.59 -10.45 64.57
C MET A 210 20.28 -9.80 63.23
N GLY A 211 20.57 -8.50 63.27
CA GLY A 211 20.70 -7.63 62.14
C GLY A 211 21.79 -8.05 61.16
N PHE A 212 21.62 -7.51 59.98
CA PHE A 212 22.59 -7.50 58.91
C PHE A 212 23.76 -6.58 59.25
N HIS A 213 24.96 -7.14 59.21
CA HIS A 213 26.19 -6.41 58.90
C HIS A 213 26.84 -7.06 57.66
N PRO A 214 27.27 -6.28 56.66
CA PRO A 214 27.88 -6.81 55.45
C PRO A 214 29.41 -6.86 55.62
N GLU A 215 29.99 -8.05 55.55
CA GLU A 215 31.43 -8.24 55.35
C GLU A 215 31.74 -9.66 54.86
N LEU A 216 32.71 -9.72 53.93
CA LEU A 216 33.47 -10.89 53.41
C LEU A 216 32.78 -11.75 52.33
N GLU A 217 33.28 -11.82 51.09
CA GLU A 217 34.50 -12.53 50.62
C GLU A 217 34.45 -14.04 50.96
N GLY A 218 34.38 -14.90 49.93
CA GLY A 218 34.61 -16.35 50.05
C GLY A 218 33.55 -17.28 49.45
N ASP A 219 33.93 -17.92 48.34
CA ASP A 219 33.64 -19.29 47.90
C ASP A 219 32.20 -19.85 47.93
N LEU A 220 31.66 -20.05 46.72
CA LEU A 220 30.65 -21.07 46.43
C LEU A 220 31.26 -22.09 45.45
N ASP A 221 31.54 -23.28 46.00
CA ASP A 221 32.05 -24.47 45.34
C ASP A 221 31.12 -24.97 44.22
N LEU A 222 31.63 -24.89 42.99
CA LEU A 222 31.17 -25.70 41.86
C LEU A 222 32.02 -26.98 41.84
N PRO A 223 31.43 -28.18 41.65
CA PRO A 223 32.19 -29.42 41.63
C PRO A 223 33.16 -29.43 40.44
N ALA A 224 34.45 -29.47 40.76
CA ALA A 224 35.56 -29.50 39.83
C ALA A 224 35.60 -30.83 39.06
N LEU A 225 35.52 -30.75 37.73
CA LEU A 225 35.98 -31.79 36.81
C LEU A 225 37.52 -31.70 36.73
N SER A 226 38.20 -32.19 37.77
CA SER A 226 39.66 -32.34 37.78
C SER A 226 40.02 -33.75 37.35
N GLY A 227 40.50 -33.90 36.11
CA GLY A 227 40.93 -35.19 35.58
C GLY A 227 41.39 -35.17 34.12
N LEU A 228 41.94 -34.04 33.65
CA LEU A 228 42.53 -33.93 32.31
C LEU A 228 43.79 -33.04 32.34
N ASP A 229 44.74 -33.38 33.21
CA ASP A 229 46.12 -32.89 33.14
C ASP A 229 47.01 -34.08 32.77
N ASP A 230 47.05 -34.41 31.48
CA ASP A 230 48.11 -35.23 30.85
C ASP A 230 48.05 -35.03 29.33
N LEU A 231 48.14 -33.76 28.90
CA LEU A 231 48.44 -33.42 27.51
C LEU A 231 49.90 -32.93 27.44
N PRO A 232 50.85 -33.78 27.01
CA PRO A 232 52.13 -33.29 26.58
C PRO A 232 51.99 -32.58 25.23
N GLY A 233 52.64 -31.42 25.14
CA GLY A 233 53.35 -30.87 23.99
C GLY A 233 52.76 -31.08 22.59
N SER A 234 52.38 -29.96 21.99
CA SER A 234 52.64 -29.61 20.59
C SER A 234 53.48 -30.63 19.82
N ASP A 235 52.86 -31.32 18.85
CA ASP A 235 53.45 -31.90 17.63
C ASP A 235 52.33 -32.58 16.81
N LEU A 236 51.39 -31.80 16.26
CA LEU A 236 50.48 -32.29 15.22
C LEU A 236 50.25 -31.18 14.18
N GLU A 237 51.30 -30.89 13.39
CA GLU A 237 51.11 -30.55 11.99
C GLU A 237 50.54 -31.80 11.30
N GLY A 238 49.22 -31.91 11.29
CA GLY A 238 48.47 -32.90 10.52
C GLY A 238 47.59 -32.17 9.51
N ASP A 239 47.98 -32.22 8.24
CA ASP A 239 47.25 -31.65 7.12
C ASP A 239 45.75 -32.01 7.18
N TRP A 240 44.89 -30.99 7.15
CA TRP A 240 43.47 -31.19 6.87
C TRP A 240 43.32 -31.58 5.39
N GLU A 241 43.40 -32.88 5.10
CA GLU A 241 43.08 -33.40 3.78
C GLU A 241 41.57 -33.34 3.54
N ALA A 242 41.15 -32.53 2.56
CA ALA A 242 39.78 -32.45 2.11
C ALA A 242 39.30 -33.85 1.64
N PRO A 243 38.08 -34.28 1.97
CA PRO A 243 37.56 -35.53 1.46
C PRO A 243 37.47 -35.49 -0.07
N ASN A 244 37.93 -36.57 -0.69
CA ASN A 244 38.08 -36.76 -2.13
C ASN A 244 36.82 -36.30 -2.91
N PRO A 245 36.93 -35.41 -3.92
CA PRO A 245 35.79 -34.90 -4.67
C PRO A 245 35.28 -35.97 -5.65
N GLY A 246 34.55 -36.96 -5.12
CA GLY A 246 34.04 -38.09 -5.91
C GLY A 246 32.65 -38.59 -5.51
N LEU A 247 31.99 -37.96 -4.55
CA LEU A 247 30.69 -38.41 -4.02
C LEU A 247 29.63 -37.29 -3.96
N ILE A 248 29.69 -36.37 -4.92
CA ILE A 248 28.56 -35.49 -5.24
C ILE A 248 27.88 -36.11 -6.45
N PRO A 249 26.55 -36.40 -6.43
CA PRO A 249 25.84 -36.77 -7.65
C PRO A 249 25.92 -35.58 -8.62
N THR A 250 26.80 -35.67 -9.60
CA THR A 250 26.78 -34.77 -10.75
C THR A 250 25.58 -35.17 -11.57
N TRP A 251 24.58 -34.29 -11.66
CA TRP A 251 23.50 -34.44 -12.65
C TRP A 251 24.18 -34.55 -14.02
N ASP A 252 24.02 -35.70 -14.67
CA ASP A 252 24.56 -35.99 -15.99
C ASP A 252 23.86 -35.08 -16.99
N ASP A 253 24.59 -34.13 -17.60
CA ASP A 253 24.10 -33.19 -18.64
C ASP A 253 23.79 -33.89 -19.97
N LYS A 254 23.56 -35.20 -19.97
CA LYS A 254 23.04 -35.94 -21.12
C LYS A 254 21.52 -35.86 -21.15
N GLU A 255 21.03 -34.66 -21.39
CA GLU A 255 19.71 -34.46 -21.94
C GLU A 255 19.66 -35.17 -23.31
N PRO A 256 18.78 -36.17 -23.53
CA PRO A 256 18.64 -36.77 -24.84
C PRO A 256 18.20 -35.67 -25.80
N ALA A 257 18.99 -35.46 -26.86
CA ALA A 257 18.75 -34.43 -27.86
C ALA A 257 17.26 -34.31 -28.21
N PRO A 258 16.71 -33.09 -28.30
CA PRO A 258 15.30 -32.90 -28.60
C PRO A 258 14.98 -33.68 -29.88
N ARG A 259 14.01 -34.60 -29.78
CA ARG A 259 13.50 -35.32 -30.95
C ARG A 259 13.20 -34.29 -32.03
N LYS A 260 13.89 -34.44 -33.18
CA LYS A 260 13.63 -33.64 -34.38
C LYS A 260 12.13 -33.51 -34.57
N ALA A 261 11.62 -32.28 -34.46
CA ALA A 261 10.26 -31.98 -34.84
C ALA A 261 10.04 -32.50 -36.27
N PRO A 262 8.94 -33.22 -36.55
CA PRO A 262 8.63 -33.62 -37.91
C PRO A 262 8.57 -32.37 -38.79
N ALA A 263 9.18 -32.47 -39.97
CA ALA A 263 9.23 -31.41 -40.95
C ALA A 263 7.84 -30.81 -41.15
N LEU A 264 7.77 -29.48 -41.05
CA LEU A 264 6.57 -28.67 -41.27
C LEU A 264 5.86 -29.13 -42.55
N THR A 265 4.78 -29.89 -42.38
CA THR A 265 3.79 -30.06 -43.43
C THR A 265 3.17 -28.68 -43.62
N ARG A 266 3.38 -28.13 -44.82
CA ARG A 266 2.91 -26.82 -45.26
C ARG A 266 1.47 -26.58 -44.80
N ALA A 267 1.29 -25.74 -43.79
CA ALA A 267 -0.03 -25.29 -43.36
C ALA A 267 -0.73 -24.63 -44.56
N PRO A 268 -2.01 -24.92 -44.80
CA PRO A 268 -2.77 -24.23 -45.84
C PRO A 268 -2.80 -22.73 -45.54
N ALA A 269 -2.65 -21.95 -46.61
CA ALA A 269 -2.48 -20.50 -46.58
C ALA A 269 -3.47 -19.81 -45.62
N ALA A 270 -2.92 -18.96 -44.76
CA ALA A 270 -3.67 -18.00 -43.96
C ALA A 270 -4.68 -17.24 -44.86
N PRO A 271 -5.91 -16.98 -44.39
CA PRO A 271 -6.87 -16.21 -45.16
C PRO A 271 -6.30 -14.80 -45.39
N LYS A 272 -6.33 -14.39 -46.66
CA LYS A 272 -5.85 -13.08 -47.11
C LYS A 272 -6.47 -11.99 -46.25
N ALA A 273 -5.61 -11.19 -45.60
CA ALA A 273 -5.98 -9.98 -44.90
C ALA A 273 -6.92 -9.14 -45.77
N ALA A 274 -8.14 -8.93 -45.28
CA ALA A 274 -9.12 -8.09 -45.92
C ALA A 274 -8.57 -6.66 -46.01
N LYS A 275 -8.52 -6.13 -47.24
CA LYS A 275 -8.17 -4.74 -47.50
C LYS A 275 -9.28 -3.84 -46.97
N GLY A 276 -8.88 -2.89 -46.12
CA GLY A 276 -9.45 -1.55 -46.09
C GLY A 276 -10.31 -1.21 -44.88
N SER A 277 -9.70 -0.57 -43.88
CA SER A 277 -10.37 0.39 -42.98
C SER A 277 -9.35 1.08 -42.07
N LYS A 278 -9.22 2.40 -42.24
CA LYS A 278 -8.77 3.45 -41.29
C LYS A 278 -7.48 3.21 -40.46
N SER A 279 -6.53 4.13 -40.61
CA SER A 279 -5.24 4.20 -39.89
C SER A 279 -5.40 4.45 -38.37
N GLY A 280 -5.87 3.44 -37.64
CA GLY A 280 -5.78 3.31 -36.19
C GLY A 280 -4.94 2.09 -35.84
N TRP A 281 -4.32 2.10 -34.66
CA TRP A 281 -3.67 0.90 -34.13
C TRP A 281 -4.74 -0.16 -33.83
N GLU A 282 -4.68 -1.30 -34.51
CA GLU A 282 -5.56 -2.45 -34.26
C GLU A 282 -4.83 -3.49 -33.41
N THR A 283 -5.54 -4.10 -32.45
CA THR A 283 -4.97 -5.17 -31.63
C THR A 283 -4.79 -6.45 -32.46
N PRO A 284 -3.68 -7.17 -32.30
CA PRO A 284 -3.51 -8.46 -32.96
C PRO A 284 -4.62 -9.45 -32.56
N ALA A 285 -4.99 -10.34 -33.48
CA ALA A 285 -5.98 -11.37 -33.22
C ALA A 285 -5.49 -12.37 -32.15
N VAL A 286 -6.40 -12.84 -31.31
CA VAL A 286 -6.13 -13.84 -30.25
C VAL A 286 -5.67 -15.20 -30.81
N ASP A 287 -5.96 -15.48 -32.07
CA ASP A 287 -5.53 -16.70 -32.76
C ASP A 287 -4.01 -16.80 -32.98
N LEU A 288 -3.28 -15.71 -32.79
CA LEU A 288 -1.81 -15.74 -32.75
C LEU A 288 -1.27 -16.43 -31.48
N LEU A 289 -2.12 -16.63 -30.47
CA LEU A 289 -1.77 -17.30 -29.24
C LEU A 289 -2.00 -18.81 -29.36
N SER A 290 -1.12 -19.59 -28.74
CA SER A 290 -1.26 -21.05 -28.67
C SER A 290 -2.58 -21.45 -28.00
N PRO A 291 -3.29 -22.48 -28.53
CA PRO A 291 -4.50 -23.00 -27.92
C PRO A 291 -4.21 -23.57 -26.52
N PRO A 292 -5.19 -23.56 -25.60
CA PRO A 292 -5.03 -24.18 -24.29
C PRO A 292 -4.94 -25.71 -24.40
N ASP A 293 -4.09 -26.31 -23.58
CA ASP A 293 -4.03 -27.77 -23.43
C ASP A 293 -5.14 -28.25 -22.49
N THR A 294 -6.01 -29.15 -22.94
CA THR A 294 -7.03 -29.78 -22.08
C THR A 294 -6.39 -30.87 -21.23
N HIS A 295 -5.91 -30.52 -20.04
CA HIS A 295 -5.41 -31.48 -19.06
C HIS A 295 -6.20 -31.36 -17.75
N HIS A 296 -6.97 -32.40 -17.44
CA HIS A 296 -7.58 -32.61 -16.14
C HIS A 296 -6.81 -33.70 -15.41
N ALA A 297 -6.45 -33.45 -14.15
CA ALA A 297 -5.87 -34.50 -13.31
C ALA A 297 -6.88 -35.65 -13.18
N PRO A 298 -6.45 -36.91 -13.35
CA PRO A 298 -7.35 -38.05 -13.23
C PRO A 298 -7.90 -38.12 -11.79
N GLU A 299 -9.23 -38.18 -11.66
CA GLU A 299 -9.92 -38.18 -10.37
C GLU A 299 -9.44 -39.29 -9.43
N ALA A 300 -9.09 -40.45 -10.00
CA ALA A 300 -8.51 -41.58 -9.27
C ALA A 300 -7.20 -41.21 -8.53
N ALA A 301 -6.32 -40.43 -9.16
CA ALA A 301 -5.06 -39.99 -8.54
C ALA A 301 -5.31 -38.99 -7.41
N LEU A 302 -6.35 -38.14 -7.54
CA LEU A 302 -6.75 -37.21 -6.49
C LEU A 302 -7.32 -37.95 -5.27
N GLN A 303 -8.12 -38.99 -5.50
CA GLN A 303 -8.66 -39.85 -4.44
C GLN A 303 -7.57 -40.67 -3.74
N GLU A 304 -6.59 -41.18 -4.49
CA GLU A 304 -5.43 -41.87 -3.92
C GLU A 304 -4.62 -40.92 -3.02
N MET A 305 -4.38 -39.70 -3.47
CA MET A 305 -3.69 -38.68 -2.67
C MET A 305 -4.51 -38.28 -1.44
N ALA A 306 -5.84 -38.17 -1.54
CA ALA A 306 -6.71 -37.91 -0.39
C ALA A 306 -6.62 -39.02 0.66
N ARG A 307 -6.66 -40.30 0.25
CA ARG A 307 -6.49 -41.44 1.15
C ARG A 307 -5.12 -41.44 1.81
N LEU A 308 -4.07 -41.11 1.05
CA LEU A 308 -2.71 -40.99 1.57
C LEU A 308 -2.64 -39.88 2.64
N VAL A 309 -3.31 -38.74 2.41
CA VAL A 309 -3.38 -37.65 3.39
C VAL A 309 -4.04 -38.10 4.69
N GLU A 310 -5.18 -38.79 4.61
CA GLU A 310 -5.91 -39.31 5.77
C GLU A 310 -5.09 -40.35 6.53
N SER A 311 -4.47 -41.32 5.82
CA SER A 311 -3.68 -42.37 6.45
C SER A 311 -2.46 -41.79 7.15
N THR A 312 -1.72 -40.89 6.49
CA THR A 312 -0.52 -40.28 7.10
C THR A 312 -0.88 -39.48 8.34
N LEU A 313 -1.90 -38.60 8.29
CA LEU A 313 -2.31 -37.87 9.49
C LEU A 313 -2.77 -38.82 10.61
N GLY A 314 -3.47 -39.91 10.24
CA GLY A 314 -3.87 -40.98 11.15
C GLY A 314 -2.68 -41.65 11.85
N ASP A 315 -1.65 -42.02 11.10
CA ASP A 315 -0.42 -42.64 11.60
C ASP A 315 0.33 -41.73 12.59
N HIS A 316 0.26 -40.41 12.37
CA HIS A 316 0.83 -39.39 13.26
C HIS A 316 -0.12 -38.96 14.41
N GLY A 317 -1.21 -39.71 14.64
CA GLY A 317 -2.13 -39.53 15.76
C GLY A 317 -3.16 -38.42 15.59
N VAL A 318 -3.41 -37.96 14.35
CA VAL A 318 -4.39 -36.93 14.01
C VAL A 318 -5.42 -37.50 13.06
N ARG A 319 -6.62 -37.78 13.56
CA ARG A 319 -7.72 -38.24 12.69
C ARG A 319 -8.39 -37.07 11.99
N VAL A 320 -8.39 -37.11 10.66
CA VAL A 320 -9.08 -36.14 9.80
C VAL A 320 -9.85 -36.88 8.72
N GLU A 321 -10.81 -36.19 8.11
CA GLU A 321 -11.58 -36.66 6.95
C GLU A 321 -11.47 -35.62 5.84
N VAL A 322 -11.26 -36.06 4.60
CA VAL A 322 -11.22 -35.21 3.41
C VAL A 322 -12.65 -35.07 2.86
N THR A 323 -13.24 -33.89 3.00
CA THR A 323 -14.63 -33.63 2.57
C THR A 323 -14.73 -32.94 1.21
N ASP A 324 -13.76 -32.09 0.87
CA ASP A 324 -13.76 -31.30 -0.38
C ASP A 324 -12.43 -31.48 -1.11
N ILE A 325 -12.47 -31.58 -2.45
CA ILE A 325 -11.28 -31.67 -3.30
C ILE A 325 -11.47 -30.69 -4.45
N LYS A 326 -10.67 -29.62 -4.45
CA LYS A 326 -10.66 -28.61 -5.52
C LYS A 326 -9.33 -28.70 -6.25
N ALA A 327 -9.35 -29.27 -7.46
CA ALA A 327 -8.17 -29.41 -8.30
C ALA A 327 -7.99 -28.19 -9.19
N GLY A 328 -6.84 -27.53 -9.06
CA GLY A 328 -6.38 -26.50 -9.99
C GLY A 328 -5.29 -27.01 -10.93
N PRO A 329 -4.80 -26.14 -11.84
CA PRO A 329 -3.79 -26.49 -12.85
C PRO A 329 -2.47 -26.97 -12.24
N ARG A 330 -2.05 -26.35 -11.13
CA ARG A 330 -0.73 -26.55 -10.50
C ARG A 330 -0.82 -27.14 -9.11
N ILE A 331 -1.91 -26.86 -8.40
CA ILE A 331 -2.12 -27.27 -7.02
C ILE A 331 -3.53 -27.82 -6.86
N VAL A 332 -3.70 -28.69 -5.88
CA VAL A 332 -4.96 -29.28 -5.46
C VAL A 332 -5.17 -28.91 -4.01
N ARG A 333 -6.37 -28.42 -3.69
CA ARG A 333 -6.77 -28.09 -2.33
C ARG A 333 -7.67 -29.18 -1.78
N PHE A 334 -7.25 -29.83 -0.70
CA PHE A 334 -8.06 -30.76 0.07
C PHE A 334 -8.66 -30.04 1.28
N GLY A 335 -9.97 -30.14 1.46
CA GLY A 335 -10.67 -29.65 2.64
C GLY A 335 -10.73 -30.72 3.72
N LEU A 336 -9.98 -30.52 4.80
CA LEU A 336 -9.85 -31.45 5.92
C LEU A 336 -10.77 -31.05 7.08
N VAL A 337 -11.57 -31.99 7.56
CA VAL A 337 -12.37 -31.84 8.77
C VAL A 337 -11.67 -32.57 9.93
N PRO A 338 -11.29 -31.85 11.01
CA PRO A 338 -10.69 -32.49 12.17
C PRO A 338 -11.68 -33.44 12.86
N GLY A 339 -11.29 -34.71 12.98
CA GLY A 339 -12.07 -35.76 13.62
C GLY A 339 -11.94 -35.76 15.15
N TRP A 340 -12.28 -36.89 15.75
CA TRP A 340 -12.34 -37.07 17.20
C TRP A 340 -11.30 -38.08 17.70
N VAL A 341 -10.54 -37.69 18.73
CA VAL A 341 -9.51 -38.50 19.39
C VAL A 341 -9.95 -38.80 20.83
N PRO A 342 -9.81 -40.05 21.31
CA PRO A 342 -10.13 -40.38 22.69
C PRO A 342 -9.20 -39.64 23.66
N ARG A 343 -9.76 -39.06 24.73
CA ARG A 343 -8.99 -38.36 25.75
C ARG A 343 -8.14 -39.35 26.55
N LYS A 344 -6.83 -39.40 26.28
CA LYS A 344 -5.86 -40.21 27.05
C LYS A 344 -5.61 -39.52 28.40
N GLY A 345 -6.42 -39.82 29.42
CA GLY A 345 -6.27 -39.18 30.74
C GLY A 345 -7.18 -39.66 31.88
N GLU A 346 -8.28 -40.37 31.60
CA GLU A 346 -9.18 -40.86 32.67
C GLU A 346 -9.22 -42.39 32.81
N SER A 347 -8.71 -43.13 31.83
CA SER A 347 -8.67 -44.58 31.87
C SER A 347 -7.69 -45.15 32.91
N SER A 348 -6.74 -44.38 33.45
CA SER A 348 -5.86 -44.83 34.55
C SER A 348 -6.42 -44.55 35.95
N ARG A 349 -7.50 -43.76 36.07
CA ARG A 349 -8.22 -43.56 37.34
C ARG A 349 -9.36 -44.56 37.54
N ALA A 350 -9.86 -45.16 36.47
CA ALA A 350 -10.92 -46.17 36.52
C ALA A 350 -10.46 -47.57 36.95
N THR A 351 -9.15 -47.80 37.14
CA THR A 351 -8.60 -49.09 37.61
C THR A 351 -8.48 -49.22 39.13
N LEU A 352 -8.83 -48.18 39.91
CA LEU A 352 -8.94 -48.27 41.36
C LEU A 352 -10.41 -48.32 41.79
N GLY A 353 -10.96 -49.54 41.73
CA GLY A 353 -12.11 -50.02 42.49
C GLY A 353 -13.41 -49.24 42.31
N LEU A 354 -14.33 -49.76 41.50
CA LEU A 354 -15.77 -49.81 41.80
C LEU A 354 -16.49 -50.73 40.79
N ASP A 355 -17.63 -51.25 41.21
CA ASP A 355 -18.32 -52.43 40.71
C ASP A 355 -18.59 -52.46 39.19
N LYS A 356 -18.22 -53.59 38.57
CA LYS A 356 -18.50 -53.90 37.17
C LYS A 356 -19.88 -54.56 37.07
N ASP A 357 -20.96 -53.80 37.00
CA ASP A 357 -22.27 -54.37 36.59
C ASP A 357 -23.18 -53.46 35.77
N ASN A 358 -22.81 -52.22 35.43
CA ASN A 358 -23.54 -51.40 34.45
C ASN A 358 -22.64 -50.31 33.85
N ALA A 359 -21.65 -50.72 33.04
CA ALA A 359 -20.82 -49.76 32.31
C ALA A 359 -21.30 -49.67 30.85
N ASP A 360 -22.22 -48.76 30.57
CA ASP A 360 -22.43 -48.25 29.23
C ASP A 360 -21.09 -47.73 28.70
N THR A 361 -20.42 -48.55 27.90
CA THR A 361 -19.02 -48.32 27.45
C THR A 361 -18.95 -47.25 26.35
N SER A 362 -19.99 -46.43 26.18
CA SER A 362 -20.20 -45.64 24.96
C SER A 362 -19.92 -44.13 25.08
N GLU A 363 -19.71 -43.59 26.28
CA GLU A 363 -19.39 -42.17 26.49
C GLU A 363 -17.92 -41.94 26.92
N LEU A 364 -16.98 -42.57 26.21
CA LEU A 364 -15.58 -42.12 26.27
C LEU A 364 -15.52 -40.66 25.81
N GLU A 365 -15.18 -39.72 26.68
CA GLU A 365 -14.98 -38.30 26.33
C GLU A 365 -14.03 -38.18 25.12
N ARG A 366 -14.59 -37.89 23.94
CA ARG A 366 -13.79 -37.68 22.72
C ARG A 366 -13.48 -36.20 22.60
N SER A 367 -12.20 -35.87 22.51
CA SER A 367 -11.75 -34.51 22.24
C SER A 367 -11.58 -34.31 20.74
N ARG A 368 -12.10 -33.19 20.20
CA ARG A 368 -11.89 -32.84 18.80
C ARG A 368 -10.42 -32.57 18.56
N VAL A 369 -9.88 -33.06 17.45
CA VAL A 369 -8.51 -32.77 17.02
C VAL A 369 -8.32 -31.26 16.95
N LYS A 370 -7.27 -30.77 17.62
CA LYS A 370 -6.90 -29.35 17.57
C LYS A 370 -6.30 -29.04 16.20
N VAL A 371 -6.71 -27.92 15.60
CA VAL A 371 -6.17 -27.43 14.32
C VAL A 371 -4.64 -27.32 14.36
N GLN A 372 -4.07 -26.86 15.48
CA GLN A 372 -2.62 -26.76 15.66
C GLN A 372 -1.90 -28.11 15.55
N SER A 373 -2.57 -29.22 15.90
CA SER A 373 -2.01 -30.56 15.74
C SER A 373 -1.80 -30.91 14.26
N ILE A 374 -2.68 -30.45 13.36
CA ILE A 374 -2.51 -30.63 11.91
C ILE A 374 -1.34 -29.78 11.41
N LEU A 375 -1.27 -28.51 11.82
CA LEU A 375 -0.22 -27.57 11.42
C LEU A 375 1.20 -28.05 11.80
N ILE A 376 1.38 -28.61 12.99
CA ILE A 376 2.70 -29.10 13.44
C ILE A 376 3.23 -30.25 12.56
N ARG A 377 2.34 -31.03 11.95
CA ARG A 377 2.66 -32.22 11.15
C ARG A 377 2.85 -31.91 9.67
N GLU A 378 2.91 -30.63 9.28
CA GLU A 378 3.15 -30.20 7.90
C GLU A 378 4.39 -30.85 7.28
N LYS A 379 5.50 -30.94 8.03
CA LYS A 379 6.75 -31.54 7.55
C LYS A 379 6.64 -33.06 7.35
N ASP A 380 5.91 -33.74 8.22
CA ASP A 380 5.68 -35.19 8.12
C ASP A 380 4.79 -35.50 6.90
N MET A 381 3.79 -34.65 6.66
CA MET A 381 2.95 -34.72 5.47
C MET A 381 3.72 -34.46 4.18
N ALA A 382 4.59 -33.46 4.18
CA ALA A 382 5.47 -33.16 3.06
C ALA A 382 6.36 -34.36 2.70
N LEU A 383 6.87 -35.06 3.72
CA LEU A 383 7.67 -36.28 3.55
C LEU A 383 6.83 -37.43 2.94
N ALA A 384 5.65 -37.69 3.48
CA ALA A 384 4.79 -38.78 3.02
C ALA A 384 4.24 -38.56 1.60
N LEU A 385 3.84 -37.32 1.28
CA LEU A 385 3.37 -36.91 -0.04
C LEU A 385 4.51 -36.72 -1.05
N LYS A 386 5.77 -36.89 -0.62
CA LYS A 386 6.97 -36.71 -1.45
C LYS A 386 7.03 -35.33 -2.12
N THR A 387 6.57 -34.31 -1.42
CA THR A 387 6.58 -32.93 -1.91
C THR A 387 7.11 -31.98 -0.85
N PRO A 388 8.15 -31.18 -1.14
CA PRO A 388 8.63 -30.16 -0.21
C PRO A 388 7.71 -28.93 -0.19
N TYR A 389 6.78 -28.82 -1.14
CA TYR A 389 5.87 -27.69 -1.28
C TYR A 389 4.49 -28.14 -0.81
N LEU A 390 4.12 -27.75 0.40
CA LEU A 390 2.82 -27.97 1.02
C LEU A 390 2.38 -26.65 1.65
N ARG A 391 1.09 -26.34 1.65
CA ARG A 391 0.57 -25.18 2.38
C ARG A 391 -0.71 -25.54 3.10
N ILE A 392 -0.76 -25.19 4.39
CA ILE A 392 -1.95 -25.40 5.22
C ILE A 392 -2.59 -24.05 5.53
N GLU A 393 -3.86 -23.89 5.16
CA GLU A 393 -4.69 -22.74 5.49
C GLU A 393 -5.76 -23.15 6.51
N ALA A 394 -5.66 -22.60 7.72
CA ALA A 394 -6.56 -22.96 8.81
C ALA A 394 -7.02 -21.73 9.61
N PRO A 395 -8.35 -21.50 9.76
CA PRO A 395 -9.46 -22.06 8.97
C PRO A 395 -9.59 -21.42 7.59
N VAL A 396 -10.18 -22.12 6.62
CA VAL A 396 -10.49 -21.54 5.30
C VAL A 396 -11.58 -20.46 5.46
N PRO A 397 -11.40 -19.24 4.89
CA PRO A 397 -12.39 -18.17 5.02
C PRO A 397 -13.78 -18.60 4.51
N GLY A 398 -14.77 -18.60 5.40
CA GLY A 398 -16.15 -18.96 5.07
C GLY A 398 -16.49 -20.45 5.14
N GLU A 399 -15.52 -21.33 5.39
CA GLU A 399 -15.73 -22.78 5.52
C GLU A 399 -15.13 -23.29 6.84
N ALA A 400 -15.81 -24.18 7.57
CA ALA A 400 -15.35 -24.71 8.86
C ALA A 400 -14.36 -25.89 8.73
N LEU A 401 -13.41 -25.76 7.80
CA LEU A 401 -12.43 -26.79 7.44
C LEU A 401 -11.01 -26.23 7.36
N VAL A 402 -10.03 -27.13 7.34
CA VAL A 402 -8.61 -26.83 7.14
C VAL A 402 -8.25 -27.15 5.70
N GLY A 403 -7.78 -26.16 4.95
CA GLY A 403 -7.35 -26.32 3.56
C GLY A 403 -5.91 -26.81 3.49
N LEU A 404 -5.67 -27.91 2.77
CA LEU A 404 -4.35 -28.44 2.47
C LEU A 404 -4.08 -28.30 0.97
N GLU A 405 -3.20 -27.39 0.59
CA GLU A 405 -2.78 -27.18 -0.80
C GLU A 405 -1.53 -28.02 -1.10
N VAL A 406 -1.69 -28.99 -1.99
CA VAL A 406 -0.64 -29.93 -2.44
C VAL A 406 -0.40 -29.73 -3.94
N PRO A 407 0.81 -29.89 -4.49
CA PRO A 407 1.04 -29.86 -5.92
C PRO A 407 0.18 -30.89 -6.65
N SER A 408 -0.31 -30.52 -7.83
CA SER A 408 -1.06 -31.43 -8.68
C SER A 408 -0.14 -32.56 -9.17
N PRO A 409 -0.59 -33.82 -9.19
CA PRO A 409 0.19 -34.95 -9.72
C PRO A 409 0.50 -34.79 -11.22
N SER A 410 -0.30 -33.99 -11.93
CA SER A 410 -0.17 -33.67 -13.35
C SER A 410 -0.33 -32.15 -13.54
N PRO A 411 0.73 -31.35 -13.35
CA PRO A 411 0.64 -29.91 -13.47
C PRO A 411 0.46 -29.49 -14.93
N SER A 412 -0.55 -28.66 -15.21
CA SER A 412 -0.81 -28.09 -16.53
C SER A 412 -0.30 -26.65 -16.65
N LYS A 413 -0.06 -26.21 -17.90
CA LYS A 413 0.32 -24.83 -18.21
C LYS A 413 -0.95 -24.02 -18.44
N VAL A 414 -1.07 -22.89 -17.74
CA VAL A 414 -2.12 -21.91 -17.99
C VAL A 414 -1.70 -21.05 -19.18
N HIS A 415 -2.51 -21.05 -20.25
CA HIS A 415 -2.19 -20.34 -21.49
C HIS A 415 -2.73 -18.91 -21.47
N LEU A 416 -2.00 -17.95 -22.05
CA LEU A 416 -2.47 -16.56 -22.11
C LEU A 416 -3.80 -16.45 -22.86
N ARG A 417 -3.96 -17.23 -23.93
CA ARG A 417 -5.18 -17.28 -24.75
C ARG A 417 -6.41 -17.60 -23.92
N GLU A 418 -6.29 -18.58 -23.04
CA GLU A 418 -7.37 -19.07 -22.16
C GLU A 418 -7.96 -17.95 -21.30
N ILE A 419 -7.11 -17.08 -20.76
CA ILE A 419 -7.54 -15.95 -19.94
C ILE A 419 -8.11 -14.82 -20.81
N MET A 420 -7.49 -14.54 -21.96
CA MET A 420 -7.91 -13.46 -22.86
C MET A 420 -9.25 -13.74 -23.56
N GLU A 421 -9.56 -15.01 -23.84
CA GLU A 421 -10.84 -15.43 -24.42
C GLU A 421 -11.99 -15.45 -23.38
N THR A 422 -11.66 -15.34 -22.09
CA THR A 422 -12.66 -15.32 -21.01
C THR A 422 -13.51 -14.03 -21.07
N PRO A 423 -14.84 -14.10 -20.86
CA PRO A 423 -15.71 -12.92 -20.87
C PRO A 423 -15.33 -11.87 -19.81
N ALA A 424 -14.73 -12.27 -18.70
CA ALA A 424 -14.20 -11.37 -17.67
C ALA A 424 -13.16 -10.39 -18.25
N PHE A 425 -12.19 -10.92 -19.00
CA PHE A 425 -11.15 -10.12 -19.66
C PHE A 425 -11.76 -9.22 -20.75
N GLY A 426 -12.66 -9.77 -21.59
CA GLY A 426 -13.33 -9.00 -22.64
C GLY A 426 -14.12 -7.80 -22.11
N ARG A 427 -14.81 -7.96 -20.97
CA ARG A 427 -15.53 -6.85 -20.31
C ARG A 427 -14.59 -5.79 -19.76
N LEU A 428 -13.43 -6.17 -19.24
CA LEU A 428 -12.41 -5.22 -18.75
C LEU A 428 -11.77 -4.46 -19.91
N ALA A 429 -11.46 -5.15 -21.01
CA ALA A 429 -10.97 -4.54 -22.24
C ALA A 429 -11.97 -3.53 -22.83
N ALA A 430 -13.26 -3.88 -22.87
CA ALA A 430 -14.31 -3.01 -23.40
C ALA A 430 -14.51 -1.71 -22.59
N LYS A 431 -14.14 -1.70 -21.29
CA LYS A 431 -14.25 -0.51 -20.43
C LYS A 431 -13.18 0.56 -20.72
N GLY A 432 -12.26 0.31 -21.66
CA GLY A 432 -11.22 1.28 -22.04
C GLY A 432 -10.09 1.42 -21.01
N GLY A 433 -9.87 0.39 -20.19
CA GLY A 433 -8.74 0.28 -19.27
C GLY A 433 -7.52 -0.40 -19.90
N LEU A 434 -6.50 -0.67 -19.08
CA LEU A 434 -5.38 -1.53 -19.43
C LEU A 434 -5.59 -2.90 -18.75
N PRO A 435 -6.37 -3.82 -19.37
CA PRO A 435 -6.66 -5.10 -18.75
C PRO A 435 -5.39 -5.96 -18.70
N ILE A 436 -5.16 -6.64 -17.59
CA ILE A 436 -4.02 -7.55 -17.39
C ILE A 436 -4.55 -8.95 -17.10
N ALA A 437 -4.24 -9.89 -17.97
CA ALA A 437 -4.47 -11.32 -17.74
C ALA A 437 -3.40 -11.84 -16.76
N LEU A 438 -3.79 -12.20 -15.54
CA LEU A 438 -2.85 -12.70 -14.53
C LEU A 438 -2.64 -14.22 -14.63
N GLY A 439 -3.70 -14.97 -14.92
CA GLY A 439 -3.67 -16.43 -14.95
C GLY A 439 -4.94 -17.04 -14.38
N GLN A 440 -4.82 -18.21 -13.75
CA GLN A 440 -5.90 -18.87 -13.02
C GLN A 440 -5.62 -18.87 -11.52
N ASP A 441 -6.68 -18.88 -10.73
CA ASP A 441 -6.60 -19.08 -9.28
C ASP A 441 -6.33 -20.55 -8.91
N THR A 442 -6.32 -20.83 -7.61
CA THR A 442 -6.05 -22.16 -7.06
C THR A 442 -7.12 -23.19 -7.43
N GLY A 443 -8.32 -22.75 -7.83
CA GLY A 443 -9.42 -23.58 -8.32
C GLY A 443 -9.56 -23.62 -9.84
N GLY A 444 -8.64 -23.00 -10.59
CA GLY A 444 -8.68 -22.95 -12.05
C GLY A 444 -9.55 -21.82 -12.63
N SER A 445 -10.10 -20.92 -11.81
CA SER A 445 -10.91 -19.81 -12.31
C SER A 445 -10.01 -18.71 -12.90
N PRO A 446 -10.33 -18.14 -14.08
CA PRO A 446 -9.52 -17.11 -14.71
C PRO A 446 -9.55 -15.78 -13.94
N VAL A 447 -8.38 -15.20 -13.73
CA VAL A 447 -8.17 -13.93 -13.03
C VAL A 447 -7.61 -12.89 -14.00
N ALA A 448 -8.37 -11.81 -14.18
CA ALA A 448 -7.98 -10.64 -14.96
C ALA A 448 -8.27 -9.35 -14.16
N LEU A 449 -7.39 -8.35 -14.29
CA LEU A 449 -7.47 -7.06 -13.61
C LEU A 449 -7.67 -5.89 -14.57
#